data_AF-A0A485MII3-F1
#
_entry.id   AF-A0A485MII3-F1
#
_cell.length_a   1.000
_cell.length_b   1.000
_cell.length_c   1.000
_cell.angle_alpha   90.00
_cell.angle_beta   90.00
_cell.angle_gamma   90.00
#
_symmetry.space_group_name_H-M   'P 1'
#
loop_
_entity.id
_entity.type
_entity.pdbx_description
1 polymer ?
#
loop_
_entity_poly.entity_id
_entity_poly.type
_entity_poly.pdbx_seq_one_letter_code
_entity_poly.pdbx_strand_id
1 'polypeptide(L)'
;MNPGYAGRQELPENLKIQFRTVAMMVPDRQVHYDFGLRNILSVLRTLGSQKRARPEDSELSTVMRGLRDMNLSKLVDEDEPLFLSLINDLFPGLQLDSSTYEELQAAVANQVQIEGLINHPPWNLKLVQVKKF
;
A
#
# COMPACT_ATOMS: atom_id res chain seq x y z
N MET A 1 -20.13 9.17 -23.73
CA MET A 1 -18.73 9.42 -23.33
C MET A 1 -18.75 10.19 -22.03
N ASN A 2 -18.03 9.71 -21.01
CA ASN A 2 -18.03 10.33 -19.69
C ASN A 2 -17.12 11.58 -19.73
N PRO A 3 -17.65 12.81 -19.52
CA PRO A 3 -16.95 14.08 -19.75
C PRO A 3 -15.89 14.43 -18.68
N GLY A 4 -15.21 13.41 -18.14
CA GLY A 4 -14.15 13.54 -17.13
C GLY A 4 -13.06 12.48 -17.22
N TYR A 5 -13.05 11.64 -18.27
CA TYR A 5 -11.95 10.70 -18.54
C TYR A 5 -11.06 11.28 -19.65
N ALA A 6 -10.15 12.19 -19.26
CA ALA A 6 -8.98 12.49 -20.07
C ALA A 6 -8.20 11.18 -20.22
N GLY A 7 -8.05 10.73 -21.48
CA GLY A 7 -7.49 9.44 -21.83
C GLY A 7 -6.16 9.17 -21.13
N ARG A 8 -5.88 7.87 -20.90
CA ARG A 8 -4.62 7.35 -20.35
C ARG A 8 -3.43 8.25 -20.73
N GLN A 9 -3.06 9.16 -19.85
CA GLN A 9 -1.73 9.76 -19.93
C GLN A 9 -0.78 8.62 -19.68
N GLU A 10 0.14 8.39 -20.62
CA GLU A 10 1.26 7.51 -20.34
C GLU A 10 1.93 7.97 -19.05
N LEU A 11 2.32 7.03 -18.21
CA LEU A 11 3.04 7.38 -16.99
C LEU A 11 4.24 8.27 -17.34
N PRO A 12 4.48 9.33 -16.57
CA PRO A 12 5.72 10.08 -16.66
C PRO A 12 6.92 9.12 -16.70
N GLU A 13 7.87 9.33 -17.62
CA GLU A 13 8.93 8.37 -17.91
C GLU A 13 9.81 8.07 -16.67
N ASN A 14 10.01 9.08 -15.81
CA ASN A 14 10.66 8.94 -14.50
C ASN A 14 9.94 7.94 -13.59
N LEU A 15 8.60 7.92 -13.62
CA LEU A 15 7.78 6.99 -12.85
C LEU A 15 7.87 5.58 -13.43
N LYS A 16 7.86 5.43 -14.77
CA LYS A 16 8.07 4.12 -15.44
C LYS A 16 9.43 3.51 -15.08
N ILE A 17 10.50 4.31 -15.02
CA ILE A 17 11.85 3.85 -14.63
C ILE A 17 11.89 3.39 -13.17
N GLN A 18 11.26 4.14 -12.26
CA GLN A 18 11.13 3.76 -10.85
C GLN A 18 10.37 2.43 -10.69
N PHE A 19 9.25 2.28 -11.39
CA PHE A 19 8.46 1.04 -11.40
C PHE A 19 9.20 -0.14 -12.02
N ARG A 20 10.02 0.07 -13.04
CA ARG A 20 10.84 -0.99 -13.64
C ARG A 20 11.84 -1.56 -12.63
N THR A 21 12.41 -0.73 -11.76
CA THR A 21 13.34 -1.18 -10.71
C THR A 21 12.64 -2.09 -9.70
N VAL A 22 11.40 -1.74 -9.30
CA VAL A 22 10.57 -2.57 -8.42
C VAL A 22 10.14 -3.88 -9.07
N ALA A 23 9.70 -3.85 -10.33
CA ALA A 23 9.27 -5.06 -11.05
C ALA A 23 10.40 -6.07 -11.29
N MET A 24 11.65 -5.61 -11.31
CA MET A 24 12.84 -6.44 -11.51
C MET A 24 13.47 -6.92 -10.19
N MET A 25 13.02 -6.40 -9.04
CA MET A 25 13.45 -6.83 -7.71
C MET A 25 12.56 -7.97 -7.22
N VAL A 26 13.08 -9.20 -7.31
CA VAL A 26 12.46 -10.39 -6.72
C VAL A 26 13.32 -10.79 -5.52
N PRO A 27 12.78 -10.84 -4.28
CA PRO A 27 13.47 -11.49 -3.18
C PRO A 27 13.69 -12.97 -3.52
N ASP A 28 14.94 -13.42 -3.53
CA ASP A 28 15.40 -14.72 -4.04
C ASP A 28 14.81 -15.95 -3.32
N ARG A 29 14.03 -15.76 -2.23
CA ARG A 29 13.60 -16.85 -1.33
C ARG A 29 12.11 -17.17 -1.32
N GLN A 30 11.24 -16.41 -2.01
CA GLN A 30 9.79 -16.66 -1.96
C GLN A 30 9.13 -16.50 -3.33
N VAL A 31 8.88 -17.62 -4.01
CA VAL A 31 8.30 -17.71 -5.38
C VAL A 31 6.87 -17.13 -5.47
N HIS A 32 6.21 -16.88 -4.34
CA HIS A 32 4.81 -16.45 -4.30
C HIS A 32 4.59 -14.93 -4.20
N TYR A 33 5.66 -14.13 -4.14
CA TYR A 33 5.49 -12.68 -4.18
C TYR A 33 5.24 -12.18 -5.61
N ASP A 34 4.04 -11.65 -5.86
CA ASP A 34 3.72 -10.95 -7.11
C ASP A 34 4.18 -9.49 -7.04
N PHE A 35 5.50 -9.27 -7.12
CA PHE A 35 6.10 -7.93 -7.29
C PHE A 35 6.25 -7.53 -8.78
N GLY A 36 5.89 -8.42 -9.70
CA GLY A 36 6.05 -8.20 -11.13
C GLY A 36 5.12 -7.15 -11.72
N LEU A 37 5.19 -6.95 -13.04
CA LEU A 37 4.44 -5.93 -13.79
C LEU A 37 2.91 -5.97 -13.56
N ARG A 38 2.35 -7.13 -13.17
CA ARG A 38 0.91 -7.27 -12.87
C ARG A 38 0.49 -6.48 -11.63
N ASN A 39 1.31 -6.47 -10.59
CA ASN A 39 1.07 -5.72 -9.37
C ASN A 39 1.18 -4.22 -9.62
N ILE A 40 2.17 -3.80 -10.42
CA ILE A 40 2.33 -2.41 -10.85
C ILE A 40 1.10 -1.95 -11.62
N LEU A 41 0.63 -2.72 -12.60
CA LEU A 41 -0.61 -2.40 -13.33
C LEU A 41 -1.83 -2.30 -12.40
N SER A 42 -1.87 -3.09 -11.33
CA SER A 42 -2.94 -3.01 -10.33
C SER A 42 -2.88 -1.70 -9.53
N VAL A 43 -1.68 -1.29 -9.07
CA VAL A 43 -1.44 0.02 -8.43
C VAL A 43 -1.89 1.15 -9.36
N LEU A 44 -1.45 1.12 -10.62
CA LEU A 44 -1.77 2.18 -11.59
C LEU A 44 -3.28 2.33 -11.86
N ARG A 45 -4.03 1.24 -11.81
CA ARG A 45 -5.49 1.27 -11.98
C ARG A 45 -6.21 1.88 -10.77
N THR A 46 -5.67 1.72 -9.57
CA THR A 46 -6.30 2.21 -8.32
C THR A 46 -5.84 3.63 -7.95
N LEU A 47 -4.69 4.09 -8.46
CA LEU A 47 -4.15 5.42 -8.16
C LEU A 47 -5.12 6.57 -8.39
N GLY A 48 -5.90 6.52 -9.47
CA GLY A 48 -6.85 7.58 -9.80
C GLY A 48 -7.96 7.74 -8.76
N SER A 49 -8.44 6.64 -8.15
CA SER A 49 -9.42 6.74 -7.06
C SER A 49 -8.78 7.22 -5.77
N GLN A 50 -7.56 6.77 -5.47
CA GLN A 50 -6.81 7.20 -4.28
C GLN A 50 -6.51 8.71 -4.30
N LYS A 51 -6.06 9.25 -5.43
CA LYS A 51 -5.82 10.69 -5.61
C LYS A 51 -7.10 11.52 -5.48
N ARG A 52 -8.25 11.01 -5.94
CA ARG A 52 -9.54 11.69 -5.74
C ARG A 52 -10.01 11.67 -4.29
N ALA A 53 -9.69 10.61 -3.54
CA ALA A 53 -10.00 10.52 -2.11
C ALA A 53 -9.08 11.41 -1.25
N ARG A 54 -7.87 11.74 -1.75
CA ARG A 54 -6.90 12.62 -1.09
C ARG A 54 -6.29 13.61 -2.09
N PRO A 55 -7.00 14.69 -2.45
CA PRO A 55 -6.52 15.66 -3.44
C PRO A 55 -5.23 16.38 -3.04
N GLU A 56 -4.99 16.55 -1.74
CA GLU A 56 -3.82 17.24 -1.19
C GLU A 56 -2.52 16.40 -1.26
N ASP A 57 -2.63 15.07 -1.33
CA ASP A 57 -1.44 14.19 -1.44
C ASP A 57 -0.75 14.43 -2.79
N SER A 58 0.58 14.58 -2.81
CA SER A 58 1.31 14.59 -4.08
C SER A 58 1.07 13.30 -4.90
N GLU A 59 1.25 13.36 -6.22
CA GLU A 59 1.14 12.16 -7.06
C GLU A 59 2.14 11.08 -6.62
N LEU A 60 3.35 11.51 -6.23
CA LEU A 60 4.42 10.62 -5.78
C LEU A 60 4.07 9.96 -4.44
N SER A 61 3.50 10.69 -3.49
CA SER A 61 3.04 10.11 -2.22
C SER A 61 1.84 9.17 -2.42
N THR A 62 0.96 9.46 -3.39
CA THR A 62 -0.14 8.56 -3.75
C THR A 62 0.40 7.24 -4.33
N VAL A 63 1.42 7.31 -5.20
CA VAL A 63 2.10 6.13 -5.77
C VAL A 63 2.78 5.30 -4.68
N MET A 64 3.58 5.94 -3.84
CA MET A 64 4.28 5.28 -2.74
C MET A 64 3.29 4.59 -1.79
N ARG A 65 2.17 5.25 -1.45
CA ARG A 65 1.11 4.70 -0.60
C ARG A 65 0.44 3.49 -1.24
N GLY A 66 0.04 3.60 -2.51
CA GLY A 66 -0.59 2.49 -3.24
C GLY A 66 0.33 1.28 -3.34
N LEU A 67 1.60 1.49 -3.68
CA LEU A 67 2.59 0.42 -3.75
C LEU A 67 2.84 -0.21 -2.38
N ARG A 68 2.96 0.58 -1.31
CA ARG A 68 3.15 0.06 0.05
C ARG A 68 1.94 -0.76 0.48
N ASP A 69 0.75 -0.17 0.43
CA ASP A 69 -0.46 -0.77 0.99
C ASP A 69 -0.84 -2.06 0.25
N MET A 70 -0.58 -2.16 -1.06
CA MET A 70 -0.86 -3.35 -1.87
C MET A 70 0.12 -4.53 -1.68
N ASN A 71 1.26 -4.28 -1.03
CA ASN A 71 2.31 -5.28 -0.86
C ASN A 71 2.55 -5.63 0.61
N LEU A 72 2.41 -4.67 1.52
CA LEU A 72 2.71 -4.87 2.94
C LEU A 72 1.89 -6.00 3.59
N SER A 73 0.63 -6.18 3.17
CA SER A 73 -0.24 -7.24 3.72
C SER A 73 0.15 -8.67 3.29
N LYS A 74 0.98 -8.81 2.25
CA LYS A 74 1.41 -10.09 1.67
C LYS A 74 2.75 -10.55 2.22
N LEU A 75 3.49 -9.66 2.87
CA LEU A 75 4.84 -9.93 3.38
C LEU A 75 4.79 -10.71 4.68
N VAL A 76 5.77 -11.59 4.87
CA VAL A 76 6.10 -12.14 6.20
C VAL A 76 6.83 -11.09 7.04
N ASP A 77 6.76 -11.22 8.37
CA ASP A 77 7.31 -10.24 9.31
C ASP A 77 8.82 -9.97 9.09
N GLU A 78 9.58 -10.96 8.61
CA GLU A 78 11.01 -10.83 8.31
C GLU A 78 11.29 -9.97 7.06
N ASP A 79 10.38 -9.95 6.10
CA ASP A 79 10.55 -9.26 4.82
C ASP A 79 9.97 -7.84 4.82
N GLU A 80 9.09 -7.51 5.78
CA GLU A 80 8.48 -6.18 5.92
C GLU A 80 9.53 -5.07 6.08
N PRO A 81 10.52 -5.16 6.99
CA PRO A 81 11.55 -4.11 7.15
C PRO A 81 12.38 -3.92 5.88
N LEU A 82 12.71 -5.00 5.16
CA LEU A 82 13.46 -4.93 3.91
C LEU A 82 12.66 -4.21 2.84
N PHE A 83 11.38 -4.54 2.70
CA PHE A 83 10.49 -3.86 1.76
C PHE A 83 10.33 -2.37 2.08
N LEU A 84 10.15 -2.01 3.35
CA LEU A 84 10.06 -0.62 3.77
C LEU A 84 11.36 0.16 3.49
N SER A 85 12.52 -0.47 3.66
CA SER A 85 13.81 0.13 3.28
C SER A 85 13.87 0.41 1.78
N LEU A 86 13.48 -0.56 0.94
CA LEU A 86 13.45 -0.38 -0.52
C LEU A 86 12.49 0.72 -0.96
N ILE A 87 11.33 0.84 -0.30
CA ILE A 87 10.38 1.91 -0.56
C ILE A 87 10.99 3.28 -0.21
N ASN A 88 11.72 3.38 0.90
CA ASN A 88 12.42 4.62 1.26
C ASN A 88 13.53 4.98 0.27
N ASP A 89 14.26 4.00 -0.26
CA ASP A 89 15.29 4.22 -1.29
C ASP A 89 14.67 4.70 -2.62
N LEU A 90 13.49 4.20 -2.96
CA LEU A 90 12.77 4.56 -4.19
C LEU A 90 12.09 5.93 -4.11
N PHE A 91 11.65 6.33 -2.92
CA PHE A 91 10.95 7.59 -2.66
C PHE A 91 11.62 8.38 -1.52
N PRO A 92 12.87 8.83 -1.72
CA PRO A 92 13.64 9.45 -0.66
C PRO A 92 12.99 10.76 -0.19
N GLY A 93 12.88 10.93 1.13
CA GLY A 93 12.32 12.14 1.75
C GLY A 93 10.80 12.21 1.79
N LEU A 94 10.08 11.20 1.28
CA LEU A 94 8.63 11.11 1.45
C LEU A 94 8.30 10.34 2.73
N GLN A 95 7.61 10.98 3.67
CA GLN A 95 7.01 10.29 4.81
C GLN A 95 5.52 10.09 4.54
N LEU A 96 5.08 8.83 4.62
CA LEU A 96 3.66 8.51 4.54
C LEU A 96 3.06 8.54 5.93
N ASP A 97 2.03 9.35 6.12
CA ASP A 97 1.23 9.30 7.34
C ASP A 97 0.70 7.89 7.55
N SER A 98 0.99 7.32 8.73
CA SER A 98 0.30 6.16 9.24
C SER A 98 -1.13 6.59 9.53
N SER A 99 -2.08 6.21 8.67
CA SER A 99 -3.49 6.36 9.00
C SER A 99 -3.80 5.46 10.19
N THR A 100 -3.88 6.08 11.37
CA THR A 100 -4.28 5.44 12.61
C THR A 100 -5.80 5.31 12.59
N TYR A 101 -6.32 4.08 12.55
CA TYR A 101 -7.76 3.84 12.59
C TYR A 101 -8.22 3.78 14.05
N GLU A 102 -8.16 4.90 14.75
CA GLU A 102 -8.41 4.96 16.20
C GLU A 102 -9.82 4.48 16.56
N GLU A 103 -10.84 4.91 15.80
CA GLU A 103 -12.22 4.46 16.00
C GLU A 103 -12.39 2.95 15.77
N LEU A 104 -11.73 2.40 14.75
CA LEU A 104 -11.76 0.96 14.48
C LEU A 104 -11.07 0.19 15.60
N GLN A 105 -9.92 0.68 16.08
CA GLN A 105 -9.20 0.05 17.18
C GLN A 105 -10.02 0.06 18.48
N ALA A 106 -10.69 1.18 18.77
CA ALA A 106 -11.62 1.28 19.90
C ALA A 106 -12.81 0.31 19.76
N ALA A 107 -13.41 0.22 18.57
CA ALA A 107 -14.51 -0.70 18.31
C ALA A 107 -14.09 -2.17 18.44
N VAL A 108 -12.92 -2.55 17.93
CA VAL A 108 -12.37 -3.91 18.07
C VAL A 108 -12.11 -4.24 19.54
N ALA A 109 -11.51 -3.32 20.30
CA ALA A 109 -11.27 -3.52 21.73
C ALA A 109 -12.57 -3.76 22.51
N ASN A 110 -13.62 -2.97 22.24
CA ASN A 110 -14.93 -3.14 22.86
C ASN A 110 -15.58 -4.50 22.49
N GLN A 111 -15.55 -4.89 21.21
CA GLN A 111 -16.16 -6.14 20.78
C GLN A 111 -15.46 -7.36 21.37
N VAL A 112 -14.12 -7.35 21.42
CA VAL A 112 -13.33 -8.43 22.00
C VAL A 112 -13.65 -8.61 23.49
N GLN A 113 -13.89 -7.51 24.21
CA GLN A 113 -14.31 -7.55 25.61
C GLN A 113 -15.74 -8.12 25.78
N ILE A 114 -16.69 -7.72 24.91
CA ILE A 114 -18.08 -8.21 24.96
C ILE A 114 -18.14 -9.73 24.70
N GLU A 115 -17.35 -10.22 23.75
CA GLU A 115 -17.31 -11.65 23.38
C GLU A 115 -16.44 -12.50 24.33
N GLY A 116 -15.76 -11.88 25.30
CA GLY A 116 -14.85 -12.58 26.22
C GLY A 116 -13.61 -13.17 25.54
N LEU A 117 -13.17 -12.58 24.42
CA LEU A 117 -12.00 -13.01 23.66
C LEU A 117 -10.72 -12.33 24.18
N ILE A 118 -9.56 -12.91 23.87
CA ILE A 118 -8.26 -12.30 24.18
C ILE A 118 -7.83 -11.39 23.03
N ASN A 119 -7.58 -10.12 23.32
CA ASN A 119 -7.08 -9.16 22.34
C ASN A 119 -5.54 -9.26 22.21
N HIS A 120 -5.06 -9.91 21.15
CA HIS A 120 -3.64 -9.91 20.81
C HIS A 120 -3.29 -8.71 19.91
N PRO A 121 -2.36 -7.81 20.30
CA PRO A 121 -2.03 -6.62 19.51
C PRO A 121 -1.70 -6.88 18.02
N PRO A 122 -0.98 -7.96 17.64
CA PRO A 122 -0.73 -8.27 16.22
C PRO A 122 -2.00 -8.51 15.39
N TRP A 123 -3.09 -8.97 16.00
CA TRP A 123 -4.35 -9.23 15.29
C TRP A 123 -5.03 -7.92 14.87
N ASN A 124 -4.91 -6.87 15.68
CA ASN A 124 -5.45 -5.55 15.35
C ASN A 124 -4.78 -4.97 14.11
N LEU A 125 -3.48 -5.21 13.93
CA LEU A 125 -2.76 -4.84 12.71
C LEU A 125 -3.35 -5.56 11.49
N LYS A 126 -3.65 -6.85 11.60
CA LYS A 126 -4.28 -7.62 10.51
C LYS A 126 -5.70 -7.13 10.20
N LEU A 127 -6.51 -6.79 11.20
CA LEU A 127 -7.85 -6.21 11.00
C LEU A 127 -7.78 -4.87 10.25
N VAL A 128 -6.84 -4.00 10.66
CA VAL A 128 -6.60 -2.73 9.96
C VAL A 128 -6.10 -2.95 8.54
N GLN A 129 -5.21 -3.92 8.31
CA GLN A 129 -4.74 -4.29 6.98
C GLN A 129 -5.88 -4.76 6.09
N VAL A 130 -6.79 -5.63 6.58
CA VAL A 130 -7.96 -6.09 5.81
C VAL A 130 -8.89 -4.93 5.43
N LYS A 131 -9.12 -3.96 6.32
CA LYS A 131 -9.99 -2.81 6.05
C LYS A 131 -9.45 -1.87 4.96
N LYS A 132 -8.15 -1.88 4.70
CA LYS A 132 -7.50 -1.05 3.66
C LYS A 132 -7.73 -1.56 2.23
N PHE A 133 -8.20 -2.80 2.07
CA PHE A 133 -8.58 -3.42 0.79
C PHE A 133 -10.09 -3.31 0.56
#